data_AF-A0A168ML03-F1
#
_entry.id   AF-A0A168ML03-F1
#
_cell.length_a   1.000
_cell.length_b   1.000
_cell.length_c   1.000
_cell.angle_alpha   90.00
_cell.angle_beta   90.00
_cell.angle_gamma   90.00
#
_symmetry.space_group_name_H-M   'P 1'
#
loop_
_entity.id
_entity.type
_entity.pdbx_description
1 polymer ?
#
loop_
_entity_poly.entity_id
_entity_poly.type
_entity_poly.pdbx_seq_one_letter_code
_entity_poly.pdbx_strand_id
1 'polypeptide(L)'
;MLNNQEYITAELEKILYEILPITSKRLKNLVYIIIGIILSESIVISDISKKLKDDFTDATEESKIKRIDRFFRSSPVNPDYLYSFFIEEVLKKYVKRSNNNKVVIIFDHTTI
;
A
#
# COMPACT_ATOMS: atom_id res chain seq x y z
N MET A 1 -12.37 17.73 8.63
CA MET A 1 -11.73 17.15 7.43
C MET A 1 -12.28 15.77 7.23
N LEU A 2 -12.88 15.48 6.07
CA LEU A 2 -13.48 14.17 5.83
C LEU A 2 -12.37 13.24 5.32
N ASN A 3 -11.85 12.37 6.20
CA ASN A 3 -10.96 11.26 5.83
C ASN A 3 -11.75 10.19 5.08
N ASN A 4 -12.34 10.56 3.93
CA ASN A 4 -13.07 9.61 3.09
C ASN A 4 -12.09 8.76 2.27
N GLN A 5 -12.59 7.66 1.71
CA GLN A 5 -11.76 6.71 0.96
C GLN A 5 -11.02 7.37 -0.20
N GLU A 6 -11.66 8.30 -0.89
CA GLU A 6 -11.09 9.02 -2.04
C GLU A 6 -9.91 9.90 -1.64
N TYR A 7 -10.03 10.65 -0.55
CA TYR A 7 -8.96 11.46 0.02
C TYR A 7 -7.75 10.59 0.43
N ILE A 8 -8.01 9.49 1.15
CA ILE A 8 -6.97 8.54 1.57
C ILE A 8 -6.26 7.94 0.35
N THR A 9 -7.02 7.60 -0.69
CA THR A 9 -6.51 7.05 -1.97
C THR A 9 -5.56 8.04 -2.64
N ALA A 10 -5.99 9.31 -2.77
CA ALA A 10 -5.23 10.35 -3.46
C ALA A 10 -3.92 10.70 -2.72
N GLU A 11 -3.98 10.83 -1.39
CA GLU A 11 -2.78 11.10 -0.58
C GLU A 11 -1.81 9.92 -0.62
N LEU A 12 -2.33 8.68 -0.56
CA LEU A 12 -1.50 7.48 -0.68
C LEU A 12 -0.82 7.40 -2.05
N GLU A 13 -1.55 7.67 -3.14
CA GLU A 13 -1.00 7.70 -4.49
C GLU A 13 0.13 8.73 -4.62
N LYS A 14 -0.07 9.94 -4.08
CA LYS A 14 0.95 11.00 -4.09
C LYS A 14 2.21 10.59 -3.35
N ILE A 15 2.07 10.07 -2.13
CA ILE A 15 3.21 9.62 -1.31
C ILE A 15 3.98 8.50 -2.03
N LEU A 16 3.26 7.50 -2.55
CA LEU A 16 3.89 6.37 -3.24
C LEU A 16 4.53 6.77 -4.58
N TYR A 17 3.99 7.76 -5.29
CA TYR A 17 4.60 8.31 -6.52
C TYR A 17 5.96 8.94 -6.25
N GLU A 18 6.10 9.68 -5.14
CA GLU A 18 7.36 10.33 -4.76
C GLU A 18 8.45 9.33 -4.35
N ILE A 19 8.04 8.13 -3.92
CA ILE A 19 8.91 7.15 -3.27
C ILE A 19 9.27 5.99 -4.19
N LEU A 20 8.35 5.56 -5.07
CA LEU A 20 8.53 4.34 -5.86
C LEU A 20 8.86 4.63 -7.31
N PRO A 21 9.95 4.07 -7.87
CA PRO A 21 10.30 4.19 -9.28
C PRO A 21 9.45 3.24 -10.14
N ILE A 22 8.12 3.42 -10.12
CA ILE A 22 7.17 2.62 -10.89
C ILE A 22 6.31 3.51 -11.79
N THR A 23 5.80 2.92 -12.88
CA THR A 23 4.90 3.65 -13.78
C THR A 23 3.58 3.99 -13.09
N SER A 24 2.93 5.08 -13.49
CA SER A 24 1.65 5.52 -12.92
C SER A 24 0.57 4.43 -12.96
N LYS A 25 0.56 3.59 -14.01
CA LYS A 25 -0.36 2.44 -14.11
C LYS A 25 -0.11 1.39 -13.02
N ARG A 26 1.16 1.11 -12.71
CA ARG A 26 1.53 0.17 -11.64
C ARG A 26 1.26 0.78 -10.27
N LEU A 27 1.55 2.06 -10.10
CA LEU A 27 1.23 2.81 -8.89
C LEU A 27 -0.27 2.75 -8.58
N LYS A 28 -1.11 3.04 -9.57
CA LYS A 28 -2.57 2.96 -9.40
C LYS A 28 -3.02 1.56 -8.98
N ASN A 29 -2.46 0.51 -9.56
CA ASN A 29 -2.73 -0.87 -9.13
C ASN A 29 -2.32 -1.12 -7.67
N LEU A 30 -1.13 -0.64 -7.27
CA LEU A 30 -0.63 -0.79 -5.90
C LEU A 30 -1.55 -0.10 -4.89
N VAL A 31 -1.96 1.15 -5.17
CA VAL A 31 -2.85 1.93 -4.33
C VAL A 31 -4.18 1.20 -4.13
N TYR A 32 -4.79 0.69 -5.21
CA TYR A 32 -6.02 -0.10 -5.08
C TYR A 32 -5.80 -1.37 -4.26
N ILE A 33 -4.71 -2.11 -4.48
CA ILE A 33 -4.42 -3.32 -3.72
C ILE A 33 -4.29 -3.02 -2.23
N ILE A 34 -3.58 -1.94 -1.85
CA ILE A 34 -3.45 -1.51 -0.45
C ILE A 34 -4.81 -1.19 0.16
N ILE A 35 -5.66 -0.45 -0.56
CA ILE A 35 -7.03 -0.16 -0.12
C ILE A 35 -7.84 -1.44 0.03
N GLY A 36 -7.70 -2.38 -0.90
CA GLY A 36 -8.36 -3.67 -0.84
C GLY A 36 -7.93 -4.50 0.37
N ILE A 37 -6.63 -4.47 0.72
CA ILE A 37 -6.11 -5.09 1.96
C ILE A 37 -6.76 -4.44 3.18
N ILE A 38 -6.80 -3.11 3.25
CA ILE A 38 -7.40 -2.37 4.37
C ILE A 38 -8.89 -2.71 4.52
N LEU A 39 -9.65 -2.72 3.41
CA LEU A 39 -11.09 -2.97 3.44
C LEU A 39 -11.46 -4.44 3.67
N SER A 40 -10.57 -5.37 3.31
CA SER A 40 -10.77 -6.81 3.56
C SER A 40 -10.21 -7.26 4.89
N GLU A 41 -9.37 -6.44 5.53
CA GLU A 41 -8.59 -6.81 6.71
C GLU A 41 -7.81 -8.12 6.48
N SER A 42 -7.41 -8.37 5.23
CA SER A 42 -6.84 -9.63 4.78
C SER A 42 -5.77 -9.41 3.73
N ILE A 43 -4.75 -10.28 3.75
CA ILE A 43 -3.73 -10.36 2.70
C ILE A 43 -4.07 -11.45 1.66
N VAL A 44 -5.17 -12.19 1.86
CA VAL A 44 -5.61 -13.24 0.94
C VAL A 44 -6.21 -12.59 -0.30
N ILE A 45 -5.66 -12.91 -1.48
CA ILE A 45 -6.04 -12.27 -2.76
C ILE A 45 -7.54 -12.34 -3.04
N SER A 46 -8.19 -13.47 -2.72
CA SER A 46 -9.63 -13.64 -2.92
C SER A 46 -10.49 -12.74 -2.03
N ASP A 47 -10.00 -12.41 -0.84
CA ASP A 47 -10.73 -11.54 0.09
C ASP A 47 -10.56 -10.07 -0.33
N ILE A 48 -9.35 -9.71 -0.74
CA ILE A 48 -9.04 -8.41 -1.35
C ILE A 48 -9.93 -8.20 -2.59
N SER A 49 -10.02 -9.18 -3.49
CA SER A 49 -10.77 -9.02 -4.75
C SER A 49 -12.26 -8.75 -4.55
N LYS A 50 -12.87 -9.32 -3.49
CA LYS A 50 -14.29 -9.11 -3.15
C LYS A 50 -14.58 -7.70 -2.64
N LYS A 51 -13.58 -7.01 -2.09
CA LYS A 51 -13.72 -5.66 -1.53
C LYS A 51 -13.35 -4.55 -2.50
N LEU A 52 -12.67 -4.88 -3.59
CA LEU A 52 -12.31 -3.92 -4.62
C LEU A 52 -13.52 -3.55 -5.49
N LYS A 53 -13.80 -2.24 -5.56
CA LYS A 53 -14.82 -1.66 -6.44
C LYS A 53 -14.52 -1.93 -7.91
N ASP A 54 -15.53 -1.79 -8.75
CA ASP A 54 -15.44 -2.09 -10.19
C ASP A 54 -14.51 -1.13 -10.95
N ASP A 55 -14.23 0.05 -10.39
CA ASP A 55 -13.24 1.00 -10.91
C ASP A 55 -11.80 0.41 -10.96
N PHE A 56 -11.53 -0.67 -10.22
CA PHE A 56 -10.25 -1.39 -10.30
C PHE A 56 -10.11 -2.12 -11.65
N THR A 57 -11.18 -2.76 -12.11
CA THR A 57 -11.29 -3.49 -13.38
C THR A 57 -12.76 -3.65 -13.74
N ASP A 58 -13.14 -3.42 -15.00
CA ASP A 58 -14.51 -3.65 -15.53
C ASP A 58 -14.95 -5.14 -15.55
N ALA A 59 -14.25 -6.01 -14.81
CA ALA A 59 -14.30 -7.45 -14.96
C ALA A 59 -14.60 -8.18 -13.64
N THR A 60 -14.86 -9.49 -13.78
CA THR A 60 -15.21 -10.44 -12.71
C THR A 60 -14.21 -10.51 -11.57
N GLU A 61 -14.61 -11.06 -10.41
CA GLU A 61 -13.70 -11.33 -9.28
C GLU A 61 -12.45 -12.10 -9.70
N GLU A 62 -12.58 -13.10 -10.56
CA GLU A 62 -11.44 -13.85 -11.11
C GLU A 62 -10.44 -12.98 -11.88
N SER A 63 -10.94 -11.97 -12.59
CA SER A 63 -10.10 -11.02 -13.31
C SER A 63 -9.35 -10.10 -12.33
N LYS A 64 -10.02 -9.69 -11.24
CA LYS A 64 -9.40 -8.95 -10.14
C LYS A 64 -8.28 -9.80 -9.50
N ILE A 65 -8.54 -11.06 -9.18
CA ILE A 65 -7.55 -12.02 -8.64
C ILE A 65 -6.33 -12.15 -9.57
N LYS A 66 -6.54 -12.43 -10.86
CA LYS A 66 -5.46 -12.58 -11.84
C LYS A 66 -4.62 -11.31 -11.98
N ARG A 67 -5.24 -10.13 -11.89
CA ARG A 67 -4.53 -8.84 -11.95
C ARG A 67 -3.66 -8.61 -10.73
N ILE A 68 -4.16 -8.92 -9.53
CA ILE A 68 -3.41 -8.83 -8.27
C ILE A 68 -2.22 -9.81 -8.29
N ASP A 69 -2.45 -11.06 -8.64
CA ASP A 69 -1.39 -12.08 -8.75
C ASP A 69 -0.31 -11.66 -9.75
N ARG A 70 -0.70 -11.19 -10.94
CA ARG A 70 0.25 -10.68 -11.94
C ARG A 70 1.04 -9.48 -11.42
N PHE A 71 0.39 -8.57 -10.68
CA PHE A 71 1.08 -7.41 -10.12
C PHE A 71 2.25 -7.83 -9.23
N PHE A 72 2.04 -8.78 -8.32
CA PHE A 72 3.09 -9.28 -7.42
C PHE A 72 4.15 -10.11 -8.14
N ARG A 73 3.77 -11.01 -9.04
CA ARG A 73 4.72 -11.84 -9.80
C ARG A 73 5.65 -11.06 -10.73
N SER A 74 5.15 -9.96 -11.29
CA SER A 74 5.88 -9.15 -12.27
C SER A 74 6.44 -7.86 -11.67
N SER A 75 6.48 -7.73 -10.35
CA SER A 75 6.85 -6.48 -9.70
C SER A 75 8.34 -6.20 -9.81
N PRO A 76 8.76 -5.08 -10.43
CA PRO A 76 10.13 -4.59 -10.34
C PRO A 76 10.37 -3.91 -8.98
N VAL A 77 9.34 -3.79 -8.13
CA VAL A 77 9.47 -3.18 -6.81
C VAL A 77 10.23 -4.16 -5.93
N ASN A 78 11.47 -3.82 -5.64
CA ASN A 78 12.24 -4.49 -4.61
C ASN A 78 11.56 -4.24 -3.25
N PRO A 79 11.11 -5.30 -2.54
CA PRO A 79 10.46 -5.16 -1.24
C PRO A 79 11.30 -4.44 -0.19
N ASP A 80 12.62 -4.67 -0.17
CA ASP A 80 13.53 -4.07 0.80
C ASP A 80 13.60 -2.54 0.64
N TYR A 81 13.59 -2.06 -0.60
CA TYR A 81 13.50 -0.61 -0.87
C TYR A 81 12.16 -0.05 -0.42
N LEU A 82 11.05 -0.74 -0.73
CA LEU A 82 9.73 -0.30 -0.28
C LEU A 82 9.67 -0.19 1.25
N TYR A 83 10.19 -1.18 1.98
CA TYR A 83 10.21 -1.17 3.43
C TYR A 83 11.11 -0.06 4.00
N SER A 84 12.32 0.10 3.46
CA SER A 84 13.25 1.13 3.95
C SER A 84 12.68 2.53 3.78
N PHE A 85 12.05 2.83 2.64
CA PHE A 85 11.41 4.13 2.42
C PHE A 85 10.21 4.37 3.35
N PHE A 86 9.37 3.36 3.58
CA PHE A 86 8.25 3.50 4.52
C PHE A 86 8.74 3.80 5.94
N ILE A 87 9.78 3.08 6.39
CA ILE A 87 10.41 3.30 7.69
C ILE A 87 10.97 4.73 7.75
N GLU A 88 11.67 5.18 6.71
CA GLU A 88 12.24 6.54 6.64
C GLU A 88 11.15 7.61 6.75
N GLU A 89 10.05 7.48 6.02
CA GLU A 89 8.94 8.44 6.07
C GLU A 89 8.23 8.46 7.42
N VAL A 90 8.04 7.29 8.04
CA VAL A 90 7.47 7.20 9.41
C VAL A 90 8.41 7.88 10.40
N LEU A 91 9.71 7.62 10.35
CA LEU A 91 10.70 8.23 11.24
C LEU A 91 10.76 9.75 11.06
N LYS A 92 10.81 10.25 9.82
CA LYS A 92 10.79 11.71 9.53
C LYS A 92 9.55 12.38 10.12
N LYS A 93 8.37 11.79 9.94
CA LYS A 93 7.11 12.35 10.46
C LYS A 93 7.02 12.25 11.98
N TYR A 94 7.52 11.17 12.57
CA TYR A 94 7.53 10.96 14.01
C TYR A 94 8.49 11.94 14.70
N VAL A 95 9.73 12.07 14.22
CA VAL A 95 10.73 13.00 14.78
C VAL A 95 10.20 14.44 14.74
N LYS A 96 9.59 14.86 13.63
CA LYS A 96 8.96 16.20 13.52
C LYS A 96 7.87 16.47 14.56
N ARG A 97 7.21 15.44 15.08
CA ARG A 97 6.12 15.54 16.06
C ARG A 97 6.57 15.29 17.50
N SER A 98 7.80 14.84 17.71
CA SER A 98 8.31 14.46 19.02
C SER A 98 8.78 15.68 19.81
N ASN A 99 8.16 15.94 20.95
CA ASN A 99 8.52 17.08 21.81
C ASN A 99 9.89 16.93 22.48
N ASN A 100 10.47 15.72 22.50
CA ASN A 100 11.73 15.42 23.18
C ASN A 100 12.80 14.86 22.24
N ASN A 101 12.56 14.84 20.92
CA ASN A 101 13.45 14.25 19.90
C ASN A 101 13.87 12.79 20.18
N LYS A 102 13.10 12.04 20.97
CA LYS A 102 13.37 10.62 21.26
C LYS A 102 12.51 9.71 20.39
N VAL A 103 13.10 8.66 19.86
CA VAL A 103 12.43 7.56 19.15
C VAL A 103 12.65 6.28 19.95
N VAL A 104 11.57 5.55 20.23
CA VAL A 104 11.64 4.21 20.83
C VAL A 104 11.40 3.20 19.72
N ILE A 105 12.38 2.33 19.49
CA ILE A 105 12.31 1.26 18.49
C ILE A 105 12.24 -0.06 19.25
N ILE A 106 11.20 -0.84 18.98
CA ILE A 106 10.99 -2.17 19.58
C ILE A 106 11.25 -3.19 18.49
N PHE A 107 12.12 -4.17 18.78
CA PHE A 107 12.39 -5.30 17.91
C PHE A 107 11.71 -6.53 18.48
N ASP A 108 11.06 -7.28 17.60
CA ASP A 108 10.44 -8.56 17.89
C ASP A 108 10.63 -9.47 16.66
N HIS A 109 10.51 -10.78 16.87
CA HIS A 109 10.65 -11.77 15.81
C HIS A 109 9.36 -12.55 15.65
N THR A 110 8.83 -12.59 14.43
CA THR A 110 7.70 -13.45 14.06
C THR A 110 8.11 -14.37 12.91
N THR A 111 7.55 -15.58 12.91
CA THR A 111 7.55 -16.45 11.73
C THR A 111 6.35 -16.13 10.86
N ILE A 112 6.53 -16.19 9.53
CA ILE A 112 5.48 -16.03 8.51
C ILE A 112 4.85 -17.39 8.23
#